data_AF-A0A1Q8LFN7-F1
#
_entry.id   AF-A0A1Q8LFN7-F1
#
_cell.length_a   1.000
_cell.length_b   1.000
_cell.length_c   1.000
_cell.angle_alpha   90.00
_cell.angle_beta   90.00
_cell.angle_gamma   90.00
#
_symmetry.space_group_name_H-M   'P 1'
#
loop_
_entity.id
_entity.type
_entity.pdbx_description
1 polymer ?
#
loop_
_entity_poly.entity_id
_entity_poly.type
_entity_poly.pdbx_seq_one_letter_code
_entity_poly.pdbx_strand_id
1 'polypeptide(L)'
;MTAEPIDHDQAHGSESLPGNGSVASGTFDRQPPQDLTAEQSVLGGMLLSKDAIADVVEVLRPEDFYRPAHQTVYETILDLYGRGEPADAVTVSAELQRRGELVRLGGRRTCTP
;
A
#
# COMPACT_ATOMS: atom_id res chain seq x y z
N MET A 1 -6.28 64.21 -36.59
CA MET A 1 -6.99 63.21 -37.40
C MET A 1 -6.12 62.91 -38.61
N THR A 2 -5.16 62.02 -38.46
CA THR A 2 -4.41 61.41 -39.57
C THR A 2 -3.77 60.14 -39.06
N ALA A 3 -3.96 59.07 -39.82
CA ALA A 3 -3.81 57.68 -39.42
C ALA A 3 -2.37 57.17 -39.54
N GLU A 4 -1.99 56.27 -38.64
CA GLU A 4 -0.80 55.43 -38.76
C GLU A 4 -1.10 54.26 -39.72
N PRO A 5 -0.21 53.91 -40.67
CA PRO A 5 -0.38 52.75 -41.53
C PRO A 5 0.18 51.47 -40.87
N ILE A 6 -0.56 50.40 -41.05
CA ILE A 6 -0.15 49.01 -40.81
C ILE A 6 0.77 48.62 -41.96
N ASP A 7 1.97 48.10 -41.66
CA ASP A 7 2.69 47.24 -42.60
C ASP A 7 3.00 45.90 -41.95
N HIS A 8 2.69 44.87 -42.72
CA HIS A 8 2.66 43.47 -42.38
C HIS A 8 3.84 42.80 -43.10
N ASP A 9 4.40 41.78 -42.43
CA ASP A 9 4.91 40.54 -43.05
C ASP A 9 6.44 40.33 -43.21
N GLN A 10 6.98 39.53 -42.27
CA GLN A 10 7.97 38.41 -42.40
C GLN A 10 9.46 38.73 -42.55
N ALA A 11 10.41 37.89 -42.14
CA ALA A 11 10.50 36.71 -41.28
C ALA A 11 12.01 36.36 -41.18
N HIS A 12 12.34 35.36 -40.36
CA HIS A 12 13.64 34.71 -40.07
C HIS A 12 14.17 35.17 -38.70
N GLY A 13 14.37 34.33 -37.70
CA GLY A 13 14.57 32.89 -37.66
C GLY A 13 15.57 32.63 -36.53
N SER A 14 15.11 32.03 -35.44
CA SER A 14 15.88 31.32 -34.39
C SER A 14 14.85 30.87 -33.35
N GLU A 15 14.19 29.75 -33.61
CA GLU A 15 14.58 28.45 -33.06
C GLU A 15 14.42 28.38 -31.53
N SER A 16 13.35 27.68 -31.16
CA SER A 16 13.38 26.59 -30.19
C SER A 16 13.58 26.98 -28.73
N LEU A 17 12.49 27.39 -28.08
CA LEU A 17 12.31 27.11 -26.66
C LEU A 17 11.91 25.64 -26.51
N PRO A 18 12.76 24.75 -25.95
CA PRO A 18 12.30 23.44 -25.55
C PRO A 18 11.31 23.63 -24.41
N GLY A 19 10.11 23.07 -24.59
CA GLY A 19 9.19 22.86 -23.49
C GLY A 19 9.94 22.16 -22.36
N ASN A 20 9.94 22.78 -21.18
CA ASN A 20 10.53 22.23 -19.97
C ASN A 20 9.64 21.06 -19.50
N GLY A 21 9.73 19.96 -20.25
CA GLY A 21 9.18 18.67 -19.92
C GLY A 21 9.80 18.21 -18.62
N SER A 22 8.92 17.77 -17.73
CA SER A 22 9.21 17.06 -16.49
C SER A 22 10.46 16.20 -16.58
N VAL A 23 11.54 16.66 -15.95
CA VAL A 23 12.59 15.79 -15.45
C VAL A 23 12.70 16.01 -13.95
N ALA A 24 11.62 15.65 -13.24
CA ALA A 24 11.75 15.21 -11.86
C ALA A 24 12.58 13.93 -11.90
N SER A 25 13.90 14.10 -11.84
CA SER A 25 14.87 13.06 -11.58
C SER A 25 14.64 12.59 -10.13
N GLY A 26 13.59 11.79 -9.94
CA GLY A 26 13.40 10.98 -8.76
C GLY A 26 14.48 9.92 -8.80
N THR A 27 15.57 10.21 -8.10
CA THR A 27 16.57 9.23 -7.69
C THR A 27 15.85 7.97 -7.23
N PHE A 28 16.17 6.87 -7.90
CA PHE A 28 15.89 5.47 -7.57
C PHE A 28 15.80 5.19 -6.07
N ASP A 29 14.66 5.50 -5.46
CA ASP A 29 14.20 4.83 -4.25
C ASP A 29 13.55 3.54 -4.75
N ARG A 30 14.40 2.52 -4.98
CA ARG A 30 14.01 1.17 -5.42
C ARG A 30 13.31 0.44 -4.28
N GLN A 31 12.32 1.05 -3.65
CA GLN A 31 11.35 0.30 -2.91
C GLN A 31 10.36 -0.23 -3.96
N PRO A 32 10.22 -1.56 -4.14
CA PRO A 32 9.20 -2.10 -5.03
C PRO A 32 7.85 -1.45 -4.67
N PRO A 33 6.98 -1.12 -5.64
CA PRO A 33 5.73 -0.40 -5.35
C PRO A 33 4.95 -1.17 -4.27
N GLN A 34 4.90 -0.60 -3.05
CA GLN A 34 4.20 -1.17 -1.91
C GLN A 34 2.95 -0.36 -1.61
N ASP A 35 1.83 -1.04 -1.45
CA ASP A 35 0.59 -0.43 -0.98
C ASP A 35 0.19 -1.04 0.37
N LEU A 36 0.61 -0.37 1.44
CA LEU A 36 0.26 -0.77 2.81
C LEU A 36 -1.24 -0.69 3.09
N THR A 37 -1.97 0.15 2.37
CA THR A 37 -3.43 0.28 2.51
C THR A 37 -4.12 -0.91 1.87
N ALA A 38 -3.61 -1.38 0.73
CA ALA A 38 -4.07 -2.62 0.10
C ALA A 38 -3.85 -3.82 1.02
N GLU A 39 -2.65 -3.98 1.60
CA GLU A 39 -2.38 -5.04 2.59
C GLU A 39 -3.36 -5.01 3.76
N GLN A 40 -3.61 -3.83 4.34
CA GLN A 40 -4.58 -3.68 5.42
C GLN A 40 -6.01 -4.01 4.99
N SER A 41 -6.38 -3.66 3.76
CA SER A 41 -7.70 -3.94 3.20
C SER A 41 -7.92 -5.43 2.98
N VAL A 42 -6.91 -6.15 2.50
CA VAL A 42 -6.93 -7.61 2.35
C VAL A 42 -7.11 -8.27 3.71
N LEU A 43 -6.26 -7.91 4.69
CA LEU A 43 -6.38 -8.45 6.05
C LEU A 43 -7.75 -8.13 6.65
N GLY A 44 -8.22 -6.90 6.52
CA GLY A 44 -9.55 -6.50 6.98
C GLY A 44 -10.67 -7.32 6.34
N GLY A 45 -10.60 -7.58 5.04
CA GLY A 45 -11.57 -8.42 4.32
C GLY A 45 -11.58 -9.86 4.82
N MET A 46 -10.40 -10.44 5.07
CA MET A 46 -10.26 -11.79 5.63
C MET A 46 -10.86 -11.91 7.03
N LEU A 47 -10.77 -10.86 7.86
CA LEU A 47 -11.38 -10.85 9.19
C LEU A 47 -12.93 -10.78 9.16
N LEU A 48 -13.54 -10.43 8.02
CA LEU A 48 -14.99 -10.27 7.88
C LEU A 48 -15.68 -11.54 7.35
N SER A 49 -15.03 -12.32 6.50
CA SER A 49 -15.63 -13.49 5.86
C SER A 49 -14.66 -14.65 5.66
N LYS A 50 -15.12 -15.86 5.97
CA LYS A 50 -14.38 -17.10 5.69
C LYS A 50 -14.21 -17.38 4.21
N ASP A 51 -15.16 -16.92 3.38
CA ASP A 51 -15.08 -17.07 1.93
C ASP A 51 -13.97 -16.16 1.36
N ALA A 52 -13.84 -14.94 1.90
CA ALA A 52 -12.75 -14.04 1.54
C ALA A 52 -11.38 -14.60 1.92
N ILE A 53 -11.29 -15.35 3.02
CA ILE A 53 -10.06 -16.08 3.36
C ILE A 53 -9.76 -17.09 2.25
N ALA A 54 -10.72 -17.95 1.90
CA ALA A 54 -10.54 -18.98 0.88
C ALA A 54 -10.05 -18.41 -0.46
N ASP A 55 -10.69 -17.34 -0.94
CA ASP A 55 -10.30 -16.67 -2.19
C ASP A 55 -8.87 -16.10 -2.11
N VAL A 56 -8.50 -15.50 -0.98
CA VAL A 56 -7.18 -14.87 -0.80
C VAL A 56 -6.06 -15.91 -0.69
N VAL A 57 -6.28 -17.08 -0.09
CA VAL A 57 -5.22 -18.11 0.04
C VAL A 57 -4.80 -18.69 -1.31
N GLU A 58 -5.67 -18.61 -2.33
CA GLU A 58 -5.36 -19.11 -3.67
C GLU A 58 -4.37 -18.22 -4.41
N VAL A 59 -4.27 -16.94 -4.03
CA VAL A 59 -3.52 -15.92 -4.76
C VAL A 59 -2.37 -15.31 -3.98
N LEU A 60 -2.45 -15.24 -2.64
CA LEU A 60 -1.44 -14.62 -1.80
C LEU A 60 -0.76 -15.63 -0.88
N ARG A 61 0.53 -15.41 -0.65
CA ARG A 61 1.35 -16.10 0.35
C ARG A 61 1.76 -15.11 1.44
N PRO A 62 2.14 -15.59 2.64
CA PRO A 62 2.62 -14.72 3.70
C PRO A 62 3.78 -13.82 3.24
N GLU A 63 4.70 -14.35 2.43
CA GLU A 63 5.89 -13.63 1.98
C GLU A 63 5.60 -12.47 1.01
N ASP A 64 4.37 -12.41 0.47
CA ASP A 64 3.95 -11.33 -0.45
C ASP A 64 3.64 -10.02 0.28
N PHE A 65 3.42 -10.06 1.60
CA PHE A 65 3.24 -8.86 2.40
C PHE A 65 4.58 -8.19 2.68
N TYR A 66 4.65 -6.87 2.50
CA TYR A 66 5.85 -6.09 2.76
C TYR A 66 6.17 -5.94 4.24
N ARG A 67 5.14 -5.72 5.05
CA ARG A 67 5.30 -5.54 6.49
C ARG A 67 5.35 -6.92 7.14
N PRO A 68 6.45 -7.27 7.85
CA PRO A 68 6.48 -8.48 8.66
C PRO A 68 5.31 -8.56 9.65
N ALA A 69 4.80 -7.39 10.07
CA ALA A 69 3.64 -7.35 10.92
C ALA A 69 2.36 -7.89 10.24
N HIS A 70 2.16 -7.57 8.97
CA HIS A 70 1.02 -8.07 8.19
C HIS A 70 1.19 -9.55 7.85
N GLN A 71 2.44 -10.00 7.61
CA GLN A 71 2.77 -11.42 7.44
C GLN A 71 2.28 -12.25 8.63
N THR A 72 2.66 -11.87 9.86
CA THR A 72 2.26 -12.59 11.06
C THR A 72 0.74 -12.59 11.29
N VAL A 73 0.06 -11.48 10.98
CA VAL A 73 -1.42 -11.41 11.07
C VAL A 73 -2.04 -12.39 10.08
N TYR A 74 -1.55 -12.40 8.84
CA TYR A 74 -2.00 -13.31 7.79
C TYR A 74 -1.78 -14.78 8.18
N GLU A 75 -0.58 -15.15 8.64
CA GLU A 75 -0.27 -16.49 9.13
C GLU A 75 -1.19 -16.93 10.28
N THR A 76 -1.51 -16.00 11.19
CA THR A 76 -2.43 -16.26 12.29
C THR A 76 -3.85 -16.53 11.81
N ILE A 77 -4.31 -15.75 10.83
CA ILE A 77 -5.62 -15.96 10.18
C ILE A 77 -5.68 -17.35 9.53
N LEU A 78 -4.62 -17.73 8.78
CA LEU A 78 -4.55 -19.04 8.14
C LEU A 78 -4.56 -20.20 9.13
N ASP A 79 -3.83 -20.08 10.24
CA ASP A 79 -3.79 -21.12 11.25
C ASP A 79 -5.15 -21.31 11.95
N LEU A 80 -5.84 -20.21 12.29
CA LEU A 80 -7.21 -20.28 12.83
C LEU A 80 -8.17 -20.90 11.81
N TYR A 81 -8.08 -20.48 10.55
CA TYR A 81 -8.89 -21.02 9.47
C TYR A 81 -8.66 -22.52 9.26
N GLY A 82 -7.40 -22.98 9.28
CA GLY A 82 -7.03 -24.38 9.16
C GLY A 82 -7.51 -25.26 10.32
N ARG A 83 -7.65 -24.68 11.52
CA ARG A 83 -8.26 -25.33 12.70
C ARG A 83 -9.80 -25.30 12.68
N GLY A 84 -10.41 -24.61 11.71
CA GLY A 84 -11.86 -24.40 11.66
C GLY A 84 -12.37 -23.37 12.67
N GLU A 85 -11.48 -22.63 13.32
CA GLU A 85 -11.81 -21.58 14.29
C GLU A 85 -12.25 -20.28 13.58
N PRO A 86 -13.01 -19.40 14.23
CA PRO A 86 -13.30 -18.07 13.72
C PRO A 86 -12.00 -17.26 13.56
N ALA A 87 -11.82 -16.59 12.42
CA ALA A 87 -10.66 -15.74 12.17
C ALA A 87 -11.05 -14.25 12.18
N ASP A 88 -11.93 -13.85 13.11
CA ASP A 88 -12.31 -12.45 13.30
C ASP A 88 -11.23 -11.67 14.08
N ALA A 89 -11.35 -10.35 14.12
CA ALA A 89 -10.38 -9.45 14.76
C ALA A 89 -10.14 -9.76 16.25
N VAL A 90 -11.16 -10.20 16.99
CA VAL A 90 -11.05 -10.52 18.42
C VAL A 90 -10.27 -11.83 18.60
N THR A 91 -10.64 -12.86 17.83
CA THR A 91 -10.01 -14.17 17.90
C THR A 91 -8.55 -14.11 17.45
N VAL A 92 -8.26 -13.40 16.36
CA VAL A 92 -6.89 -13.17 15.87
C VAL A 92 -6.05 -12.40 16.89
N SER A 93 -6.61 -11.34 17.52
CA SER A 93 -5.89 -10.59 18.55
C SER A 93 -5.56 -11.46 19.77
N ALA A 94 -6.51 -12.29 20.21
CA ALA A 94 -6.29 -13.22 21.32
C ALA A 94 -5.22 -14.27 21.01
N GLU A 95 -5.23 -14.79 19.78
CA GLU A 95 -4.22 -15.74 19.28
C GLU A 95 -2.82 -15.10 19.23
N LEU A 96 -2.70 -13.90 18.66
CA LEU A 96 -1.43 -13.14 18.62
C LEU A 96 -0.92 -12.82 20.03
N GLN A 97 -1.81 -12.51 20.98
CA GLN A 97 -1.44 -12.29 22.37
C GLN A 97 -0.95 -13.58 23.03
N ARG A 98 -1.62 -14.72 22.78
CA ARG A 98 -1.22 -16.03 23.31
C ARG A 98 0.16 -16.45 22.80
N ARG A 99 0.49 -16.14 21.53
CA ARG A 99 1.81 -16.39 20.94
C ARG A 99 2.90 -15.44 21.43
N GLY A 100 2.53 -14.35 22.10
CA GLY A 100 3.46 -13.28 22.46
C GLY A 100 3.91 -12.41 21.27
N GLU A 101 3.28 -12.60 20.11
CA GLU A 101 3.62 -11.89 18.86
C GLU A 101 2.99 -10.51 18.80
N LEU A 102 1.89 -10.27 19.54
CA LEU A 102 1.24 -8.96 19.61
C LEU A 102 2.19 -7.85 20.11
N VAL A 103 3.12 -8.20 21.01
CA VAL A 103 4.18 -7.31 21.52
C VAL A 103 5.17 -6.91 20.40
N ARG A 104 5.36 -7.80 19.42
CA ARG A 104 6.28 -7.65 18.29
C ARG A 104 5.63 -6.87 17.12
N LEU A 105 4.31 -6.96 16.97
CA LEU A 105 3.52 -6.28 15.94
C LEU A 105 3.23 -4.81 16.24
N GLY A 106 2.92 -4.51 17.49
CA GLY A 106 2.70 -3.16 17.98
C GLY A 106 3.71 -2.88 19.06
N GLY A 107 4.92 -2.48 18.68
CA GLY A 107 5.94 -2.07 19.64
C GLY A 107 5.35 -1.06 20.63
N ARG A 108 5.11 -1.51 21.86
CA ARG A 108 4.94 -0.68 23.06
C ARG A 108 3.97 0.49 22.90
N ARG A 109 2.66 0.22 23.01
CA ARG A 109 1.77 1.11 23.78
C ARG A 109 1.44 0.42 25.09
N THR A 110 2.40 0.47 26.01
CA THR A 110 2.24 -0.01 27.38
C THR A 110 1.22 0.87 28.12
N CYS A 111 0.12 0.28 28.54
CA CYS A 111 -0.55 0.68 29.78
C CYS A 111 -0.84 -0.60 30.57
N THR A 112 0.16 -1.03 31.33
CA THR A 112 -0.05 -1.86 32.53
C THR A 112 -0.49 -0.89 33.64
N PRO A 113 -1.49 -1.23 34.48
CA PRO A 113 -2.11 -0.30 35.45
C PRO A 113 -1.15 0.25 36.50
#